data_AF-A0A1G1T4P2-F1
#
_entry.id   AF-A0A1G1T4P2-F1
#
_cell.length_a   1.000
_cell.length_b   1.000
_cell.length_c   1.000
_cell.angle_alpha   90.00
_cell.angle_beta   90.00
_cell.angle_gamma   90.00
#
_symmetry.space_group_name_H-M   'P 1'
#
loop_
_entity.id
_entity.type
_entity.pdbx_description
1 polymer ?
#
loop_
_entity_poly.entity_id
_entity_poly.type
_entity_poly.pdbx_seq_one_letter_code
_entity_poly.pdbx_strand_id
1 'polypeptide(L)'
;MASSISDIANTAGGAAKSGTRPANRVGTKSRRGFAAMSPETQRRIASEGGKASHASGRGHRFSAEEARDAGRKGGLVSRRGKTSPTASK
;
A
#
# COMPACT_ATOMS: atom_id res chain seq x y z
N MET A 1 -45.49 -27.02 -32.66
CA MET A 1 -44.23 -26.30 -32.98
C MET A 1 -43.46 -26.17 -31.67
N ALA A 2 -42.62 -27.17 -31.39
CA ALA A 2 -41.82 -27.24 -30.18
C ALA A 2 -40.58 -26.36 -30.34
N SER A 3 -40.31 -25.50 -29.36
CA SER A 3 -39.00 -24.88 -29.20
C SER A 3 -38.55 -25.12 -27.78
N SER A 4 -37.88 -26.27 -27.65
CA SER A 4 -37.19 -26.76 -26.46
C SER A 4 -36.09 -25.78 -26.05
N ILE A 5 -36.15 -25.27 -24.83
CA ILE A 5 -35.00 -24.62 -24.19
C ILE A 5 -34.05 -25.70 -23.71
N SER A 6 -33.06 -26.00 -24.55
CA SER A 6 -32.00 -26.96 -24.30
C SER A 6 -31.18 -26.58 -23.08
N ASP A 7 -30.90 -27.60 -22.28
CA ASP A 7 -29.99 -27.62 -21.15
C ASP A 7 -28.66 -26.90 -21.42
N ILE A 8 -28.29 -25.96 -20.54
CA ILE A 8 -26.89 -25.52 -20.40
C ILE A 8 -26.41 -26.03 -19.04
N ALA A 9 -26.16 -27.34 -19.00
CA ALA A 9 -25.30 -27.95 -18.02
C ALA A 9 -23.86 -27.47 -18.30
N ASN A 10 -23.38 -26.47 -17.57
CA ASN A 10 -21.97 -26.13 -17.58
C ASN A 10 -21.22 -27.09 -16.65
N THR A 11 -20.78 -28.21 -17.22
CA THR A 11 -19.88 -29.18 -16.60
C THR A 11 -18.48 -29.03 -17.22
N ALA A 12 -17.47 -29.10 -16.36
CA ALA A 12 -16.02 -29.10 -16.60
C ALA A 12 -15.35 -27.71 -16.57
N GLY A 13 -14.31 -27.46 -15.79
CA GLY A 13 -13.50 -28.31 -14.92
C GLY A 13 -12.43 -27.44 -14.25
N GLY A 14 -12.01 -27.82 -13.05
CA GLY A 14 -11.02 -27.06 -12.30
C GLY A 14 -10.74 -27.66 -10.95
N ALA A 15 -10.19 -28.87 -10.95
CA ALA A 15 -9.66 -29.51 -9.76
C ALA A 15 -8.57 -28.65 -9.10
N ALA A 16 -8.81 -28.18 -7.90
CA ALA A 16 -7.75 -27.90 -6.93
C ALA A 16 -8.32 -28.13 -5.54
N LYS A 17 -8.03 -29.32 -5.01
CA LYS A 17 -8.35 -29.73 -3.64
C LYS A 17 -7.86 -28.65 -2.67
N SER A 18 -8.76 -28.03 -1.93
CA SER A 18 -8.41 -27.22 -0.76
C SER A 18 -7.92 -28.16 0.33
N GLY A 19 -6.66 -28.60 0.20
CA GLY A 19 -5.95 -29.28 1.26
C GLY A 19 -6.03 -28.41 2.52
N THR A 20 -6.55 -28.99 3.59
CA THR A 20 -6.54 -28.49 4.96
C THR A 20 -5.35 -27.57 5.18
N ARG A 21 -5.58 -26.27 5.40
CA ARG A 21 -4.50 -25.33 5.76
C ARG A 21 -4.25 -25.51 7.26
N PRO A 22 -3.18 -26.20 7.71
CA PRO A 22 -2.81 -26.12 9.11
C PRO A 22 -2.38 -24.68 9.39
N ALA A 23 -3.24 -23.93 10.07
CA ALA A 23 -2.83 -22.74 10.78
C ALA A 23 -1.87 -23.18 11.88
N ASN A 24 -0.76 -22.45 12.02
CA ASN A 24 0.31 -22.66 13.01
C ASN A 24 1.49 -23.55 12.56
N ARG A 25 2.28 -23.07 11.58
CA ARG A 25 3.72 -23.38 11.57
C ARG A 25 4.47 -22.20 12.18
N VAL A 26 4.93 -22.38 13.41
CA VAL A 26 6.07 -21.64 13.97
C VAL A 26 7.31 -22.08 13.19
N GLY A 27 7.46 -21.52 12.00
CA GLY A 27 8.57 -21.77 11.09
C GLY A 27 9.06 -20.45 10.53
N THR A 28 10.36 -20.36 10.27
CA THR A 28 11.01 -19.21 9.65
C THR A 28 10.15 -18.66 8.52
N LYS A 29 9.78 -17.37 8.62
CA LYS A 29 8.87 -16.72 7.67
C LYS A 29 9.47 -16.79 6.26
N SER A 30 8.99 -17.75 5.47
CA SER A 30 9.38 -17.89 4.06
C SER A 30 9.00 -16.60 3.33
N ARG A 31 9.97 -16.00 2.63
CA ARG A 31 9.73 -14.84 1.76
C ARG A 31 8.70 -15.26 0.70
N ARG A 32 7.56 -14.56 0.64
CA ARG A 32 6.45 -14.79 -0.30
C ARG A 32 5.90 -13.45 -0.77
N GLY A 33 5.22 -13.45 -1.92
CA GLY A 33 4.61 -12.26 -2.49
C GLY A 33 5.63 -11.16 -2.77
N PHE A 34 5.32 -9.92 -2.38
CA PHE A 34 6.20 -8.76 -2.59
C PHE A 34 7.62 -8.97 -2.03
N ALA A 35 7.75 -9.62 -0.86
CA ALA A 35 9.04 -9.88 -0.22
C ALA A 35 9.88 -10.96 -0.92
N ALA A 36 9.27 -11.77 -1.80
CA ALA A 36 9.98 -12.77 -2.61
C ALA A 36 10.44 -12.22 -3.96
N MET A 37 9.96 -11.06 -4.39
CA MET A 37 10.31 -10.46 -5.68
C MET A 37 11.73 -9.88 -5.69
N SER A 38 12.29 -9.67 -6.89
CA SER A 38 13.57 -8.99 -7.05
C SER A 38 13.51 -7.52 -6.58
N PRO A 39 14.62 -6.93 -6.11
CA PRO A 39 14.64 -5.54 -5.64
C PRO A 39 14.17 -4.51 -6.68
N GLU A 40 14.49 -4.73 -7.95
CA GLU A 40 14.03 -3.86 -9.05
C GLU A 40 12.51 -3.89 -9.21
N THR A 41 11.92 -5.08 -9.14
CA THR A 41 10.48 -5.27 -9.25
C THR A 41 9.76 -4.65 -8.05
N GLN A 42 10.29 -4.82 -6.85
CA GLN A 42 9.78 -4.17 -5.65
C GLN A 42 9.81 -2.64 -5.77
N ARG A 43 10.93 -2.07 -6.23
CA ARG A 43 11.06 -0.62 -6.45
C ARG A 43 10.06 -0.10 -7.47
N ARG A 44 9.88 -0.81 -8.59
CA ARG A 44 8.91 -0.45 -9.62
C ARG A 44 7.49 -0.42 -9.06
N ILE A 45 7.06 -1.49 -8.41
CA ILE A 45 5.72 -1.61 -7.82
C ILE A 45 5.50 -0.58 -6.71
N ALA A 46 6.49 -0.36 -5.84
CA ALA A 46 6.41 0.67 -4.80
C ALA A 46 6.30 2.08 -5.40
N SER A 47 7.09 2.37 -6.42
CA SER A 47 7.05 3.66 -7.13
C SER A 47 5.71 3.88 -7.83
N GLU A 48 5.18 2.84 -8.48
CA GLU A 48 3.88 2.88 -9.15
C GLU A 48 2.72 3.02 -8.15
N GLY A 49 2.77 2.31 -7.02
CA GLY A 49 1.78 2.42 -5.95
C GLY A 49 1.72 3.82 -5.34
N GLY A 50 2.87 4.47 -5.14
CA GLY A 50 2.94 5.85 -4.67
C GLY A 50 2.36 6.85 -5.69
N LYS A 51 2.71 6.69 -6.97
CA LYS A 51 2.16 7.51 -8.07
C LYS A 51 0.65 7.33 -8.21
N ALA A 52 0.17 6.09 -8.19
CA ALA A 52 -1.24 5.76 -8.26
C ALA A 52 -2.03 6.34 -7.07
N SER A 53 -1.46 6.29 -5.86
CA SER A 53 -2.07 6.88 -4.67
C SER A 53 -2.25 8.39 -4.84
N HIS A 54 -1.23 9.10 -5.32
CA HIS A 54 -1.34 10.53 -5.62
C HIS A 54 -2.30 10.83 -6.78
N ALA A 55 -2.22 10.06 -7.86
CA ALA A 55 -3.07 10.23 -9.04
C ALA A 55 -4.55 9.95 -8.75
N SER A 56 -4.85 9.04 -7.82
CA SER A 56 -6.22 8.70 -7.42
C SER A 56 -6.99 9.87 -6.81
N GLY A 57 -6.32 10.98 -6.46
CA GLY A 57 -6.96 12.24 -6.09
C GLY A 57 -7.82 12.17 -4.82
N ARG A 58 -7.77 11.06 -4.08
CA ARG A 58 -8.46 10.89 -2.79
C ARG A 58 -7.77 11.64 -1.64
N GLY A 59 -6.63 12.28 -1.90
CA GLY A 59 -5.88 13.07 -0.94
C GLY A 59 -6.26 14.55 -0.97
N HIS A 60 -6.04 15.25 0.14
CA HIS A 60 -6.16 16.69 0.21
C HIS A 60 -5.20 17.36 -0.80
N ARG A 61 -5.72 18.27 -1.62
CA ARG A 61 -4.96 19.08 -2.56
C ARG A 61 -4.30 20.21 -1.76
N PHE A 62 -3.00 20.12 -1.55
CA PHE A 62 -2.23 21.20 -0.95
C PHE A 62 -2.34 22.46 -1.81
N SER A 63 -3.03 23.47 -1.30
CA SER A 63 -2.98 24.81 -1.87
C SER A 63 -1.66 25.48 -1.47
N ALA A 64 -1.20 26.46 -2.25
CA ALA A 64 0.00 27.22 -1.92
C ALA A 64 -0.14 27.98 -0.59
N GLU A 65 -1.36 28.38 -0.25
CA GLU A 65 -1.68 29.04 1.02
C GLU A 65 -1.55 28.08 2.20
N GLU A 66 -2.14 26.89 2.10
CA GLU A 66 -2.07 25.87 3.14
C GLU A 66 -0.64 25.39 3.40
N ALA A 67 0.16 25.24 2.34
CA ALA A 67 1.57 24.90 2.47
C ALA A 67 2.36 25.99 3.23
N ARG A 68 2.05 27.28 3.00
CA ARG A 68 2.66 28.41 3.72
C ARG A 68 2.24 28.41 5.19
N ASP A 69 0.98 28.15 5.48
CA ASP A 69 0.46 28.11 6.86
C ASP A 69 1.03 26.92 7.64
N ALA A 70 1.09 25.74 7.02
CA ALA A 70 1.74 24.57 7.58
C ALA A 70 3.24 24.81 7.84
N GLY A 71 3.94 25.44 6.88
CA GLY A 71 5.34 25.84 7.02
C GLY A 71 5.56 26.86 8.15
N ARG A 72 4.69 27.89 8.24
CA ARG A 72 4.72 28.87 9.33
C ARG A 72 4.53 28.19 10.69
N LYS A 73 3.55 27.29 10.79
CA LYS A 73 3.27 26.51 12.00
C LYS A 73 4.44 25.62 12.39
N GLY A 74 5.03 24.89 11.44
CA GLY A 74 6.21 24.06 11.66
C GLY A 74 7.42 24.88 12.12
N GLY A 75 7.65 26.04 11.49
CA GLY A 75 8.71 26.97 11.88
C GLY A 75 8.51 27.56 13.28
N LEU A 76 7.28 27.83 13.72
CA LEU A 76 6.99 28.27 15.09
C LEU A 76 7.31 27.18 16.13
N VAL A 77 7.04 25.92 15.81
CA VAL A 77 7.33 24.77 16.68
C VAL A 77 8.84 24.50 16.76
N SER A 78 9.53 24.49 15.61
CA SER A 78 10.98 24.26 15.55
C SER A 78 11.78 25.34 16.31
N ARG A 79 11.36 26.60 16.23
CA ARG A 79 11.98 27.71 16.95
C ARG A 79 11.86 27.61 18.48
N ARG A 80 10.91 26.83 19.00
CA ARG A 80 10.78 26.60 20.45
C ARG A 80 11.74 25.53 21.00
N GLY A 81 12.41 24.76 20.14
CA GLY A 81 13.17 23.56 20.53
C GLY A 81 14.71 23.66 20.41
N LYS A 82 15.28 24.83 20.10
CA LYS A 82 16.74 24.94 19.85
C LYS A 82 17.39 26.21 20.44
N THR A 83 17.07 26.51 21.69
CA THR A 83 17.92 27.39 22.52
C THR A 83 18.33 26.61 23.76
N SER A 84 19.17 25.58 23.58
CA SER A 84 20.01 25.12 24.67
C SER A 84 21.15 26.15 24.81
N PRO A 85 21.26 26.87 25.93
CA PRO A 85 22.32 27.86 26.12
C PRO A 85 23.63 27.10 26.38
N THR A 86 24.37 26.78 25.33
CA THR A 86 25.77 26.37 25.48
C THR A 86 26.65 27.59 25.31
N ALA A 87 27.06 28.16 26.44
CA ALA A 87 28.34 28.83 26.71
C ALA A 87 28.15 30.01 27.67
N SER A 88 28.64 29.86 28.89
CA SER A 88 29.27 30.99 29.59
C SER A 88 30.55 30.49 30.26
N LYS A 89 31.53 31.37 30.18
CA LYS A 89 32.96 31.30 30.54
C LYS A 89 33.24 30.91 31.98
#